data_AF-A0A9Q1ISJ7-F1
#
_entry.id   AF-A0A9Q1ISJ7-F1
#
_cell.length_a   1.000
_cell.length_b   1.000
_cell.length_c   1.000
_cell.angle_alpha   90.00
_cell.angle_beta   90.00
_cell.angle_gamma   90.00
#
_symmetry.space_group_name_H-M   'P 1'
#
loop_
_entity.id
_entity.type
_entity.pdbx_description
1 polymer ?
#
loop_
_entity_poly.entity_id
_entity_poly.type
_entity_poly.pdbx_seq_one_letter_code
_entity_poly.pdbx_strand_id
1 'polypeptide(L)'
;MIRVLRSRNTISSLKNRVCNPYYLNPQGLGCLWYSTADPDLKVESLKGLRNVTGQSNQVKSGPRRQVCQLVLDHFDKQYNEELGQLWTKARAVLLDPQCWQYGLMLNRFTELGELSQSLQAQGFSSLLPQDCGSSYLQCLVHPAQNRFPSQKHRPSHLKQLYLLNAASLLPVLALGVRDGDRVLDLCSAPGGKAVAILQCATPGLLHCNEWDGERWRWLRKTLQSFVPPTVMDAVRVLNLDGRVFGRSEAGAYDKVLVDAPCSNDRSWLYTSQPKQGALWLQQRAKLPELQKELLSSALAAVRPGGTVVYSTCTLSHAENGRVVEGVLASCPDVRLQDLGWLAHALSHRFTFAPNSAHGLLVVPEEGRTWGPMFLAKLQKQ
;
A
#
# COMPACT_ATOMS: atom_id res chain seq x y z
N MET A 1 -9.46 36.56 -39.51
CA MET A 1 -10.82 36.63 -38.94
C MET A 1 -11.71 35.67 -39.72
N ILE A 2 -11.66 34.37 -39.42
CA ILE A 2 -12.40 33.33 -40.15
C ILE A 2 -13.11 32.44 -39.13
N ARG A 3 -14.44 32.38 -39.26
CA ARG A 3 -15.41 31.67 -38.41
C ARG A 3 -15.25 30.16 -38.57
N VAL A 4 -15.11 29.45 -37.46
CA VAL A 4 -15.27 27.99 -37.40
C VAL A 4 -16.75 27.65 -37.20
N LEU A 5 -17.30 26.89 -38.14
CA LEU A 5 -18.66 26.35 -38.12
C LEU A 5 -18.80 25.27 -37.04
N ARG A 6 -19.78 25.46 -36.15
CA ARG A 6 -20.26 24.45 -35.20
C ARG A 6 -21.25 23.54 -35.94
N SER A 7 -20.98 22.22 -36.00
CA SER A 7 -22.05 21.25 -36.22
C SER A 7 -22.51 20.70 -34.87
N ARG A 8 -23.80 20.91 -34.59
CA ARG A 8 -24.55 20.22 -33.57
C ARG A 8 -25.02 18.91 -34.19
N ASN A 9 -24.77 17.78 -33.56
CA ASN A 9 -25.70 16.66 -33.63
C ASN A 9 -25.83 16.03 -32.25
N THR A 10 -27.05 16.16 -31.76
CA THR A 10 -27.66 15.57 -30.57
C THR A 10 -27.81 14.07 -30.74
N ILE A 11 -27.28 13.28 -29.80
CA ILE A 11 -27.85 11.99 -29.45
C ILE A 11 -28.02 11.96 -27.93
N SER A 12 -29.27 12.07 -27.52
CA SER A 12 -29.82 11.81 -26.20
C SER A 12 -30.05 10.31 -25.99
N SER A 13 -29.99 9.89 -24.72
CA SER A 13 -30.32 8.55 -24.17
C SER A 13 -29.16 7.53 -24.29
N LEU A 14 -28.76 6.77 -23.27
CA LEU A 14 -29.35 6.44 -21.98
C LEU A 14 -28.28 6.49 -20.86
N LYS A 15 -28.65 7.15 -19.76
CA LYS A 15 -28.05 6.97 -18.45
C LYS A 15 -28.35 5.54 -17.97
N ASN A 16 -27.47 4.59 -18.24
CA ASN A 16 -27.36 3.36 -17.45
C ASN A 16 -26.03 3.40 -16.69
N ARG A 17 -26.02 4.19 -15.59
CA ARG A 17 -25.02 3.99 -14.53
C ARG A 17 -25.37 2.70 -13.82
N VAL A 18 -24.86 1.59 -14.34
CA VAL A 18 -24.72 0.38 -13.54
C VAL A 18 -23.66 0.69 -12.50
N CYS A 19 -24.09 1.10 -11.30
CA CYS A 19 -23.22 1.17 -10.13
C CYS A 19 -22.65 -0.23 -9.90
N ASN A 20 -21.37 -0.42 -10.20
CA ASN A 20 -20.71 -1.69 -10.03
C ASN A 20 -20.33 -1.86 -8.55
N PRO A 21 -20.86 -2.86 -7.82
CA PRO A 21 -20.78 -2.93 -6.35
C PRO A 21 -19.39 -3.24 -5.77
N TYR A 22 -18.33 -3.30 -6.58
CA TYR A 22 -17.00 -3.78 -6.18
C TYR A 22 -16.20 -2.84 -5.26
N TYR A 23 -16.68 -1.61 -5.04
CA TYR A 23 -15.94 -0.60 -4.29
C TYR A 23 -16.88 0.22 -3.40
N LEU A 24 -17.46 -0.43 -2.40
CA LEU A 24 -18.09 0.25 -1.27
C LEU A 24 -17.13 0.22 -0.08
N ASN A 25 -15.99 0.92 -0.23
CA ASN A 25 -15.21 1.34 0.92
C ASN A 25 -14.90 2.85 0.86
N PRO A 26 -15.87 3.72 1.23
CA PRO A 26 -15.61 5.15 1.42
C PRO A 26 -14.70 5.44 2.63
N GLN A 27 -14.30 4.41 3.38
CA GLN A 27 -13.54 4.53 4.62
C GLN A 27 -12.40 3.52 4.71
N GLY A 28 -11.67 3.33 3.62
CA GLY A 28 -10.33 2.77 3.64
C GLY A 28 -9.42 3.69 4.45
N LEU A 29 -9.60 3.68 5.77
CA LEU A 29 -8.82 4.37 6.79
C LEU A 29 -7.45 3.72 6.81
N GLY A 30 -6.64 4.02 5.79
CA GLY A 30 -5.20 4.03 5.93
C GLY A 30 -4.89 4.94 7.11
N CYS A 31 -4.64 4.33 8.27
CA CYS A 31 -4.01 4.93 9.45
C CYS A 31 -4.39 6.40 9.72
N LEU A 32 -5.67 6.74 9.86
CA LEU A 32 -6.06 8.03 10.44
C LEU A 32 -6.26 7.86 11.95
N TRP A 33 -5.20 8.10 12.72
CA TRP A 33 -5.35 8.61 14.08
C TRP A 33 -5.34 10.14 14.01
N TYR A 34 -6.52 10.75 14.06
CA TYR A 34 -6.65 12.11 14.56
C TYR A 34 -6.66 12.02 16.09
N SER A 35 -5.51 12.29 16.71
CA SER A 35 -5.43 12.65 18.12
C SER A 35 -4.41 13.79 18.20
N THR A 36 -4.91 14.96 18.63
CA THR A 36 -4.20 16.26 18.79
C THR A 36 -3.08 16.49 17.79
N ALA A 37 -3.45 17.06 16.64
CA ALA A 37 -2.49 17.55 15.68
C ALA A 37 -1.68 18.70 16.30
N ASP A 38 -0.36 18.55 16.35
CA ASP A 38 0.53 19.68 16.55
C ASP A 38 0.68 20.42 15.20
N PRO A 39 0.21 21.67 15.10
CA PRO A 39 0.35 22.50 13.92
C PRO A 39 1.78 23.01 13.73
N ASP A 40 2.77 22.57 14.50
CA ASP A 40 4.20 22.74 14.24
C ASP A 40 4.96 21.54 14.78
N LEU A 41 5.18 20.51 13.94
CA LEU A 41 6.14 19.46 14.28
C LEU A 41 7.55 20.05 14.24
N LYS A 42 7.92 20.82 15.25
CA LYS A 42 9.29 21.22 15.55
C LYS A 42 10.00 19.99 16.11
N VAL A 43 11.31 19.90 15.93
CA VAL A 43 12.15 18.86 16.58
C VAL A 43 11.88 18.80 18.10
N GLU A 44 11.41 19.89 18.68
CA GLU A 44 10.97 20.01 20.08
C GLU A 44 9.68 19.25 20.42
N SER A 45 8.71 19.09 19.51
CA SER A 45 7.50 18.28 19.76
C SER A 45 7.76 16.76 19.70
N LEU A 46 8.92 16.33 19.17
CA LEU A 46 9.43 14.97 19.32
C LEU A 46 10.11 14.73 20.68
N LYS A 47 10.59 15.79 21.37
CA LYS A 47 11.08 15.69 22.77
C LYS A 47 9.97 15.30 23.76
N GLY A 48 8.71 15.39 23.33
CA GLY A 48 7.51 14.99 24.09
C GLY A 48 7.12 13.52 23.98
N LEU A 49 7.94 12.66 23.33
CA LEU A 49 7.82 11.20 23.42
C LEU A 49 8.16 10.76 24.85
N ARG A 50 7.24 11.01 25.79
CA ARG A 50 7.33 10.49 27.14
C ARG A 50 7.35 8.96 27.01
N ASN A 51 8.41 8.35 27.53
CA ASN A 51 8.36 6.96 27.94
C ASN A 51 7.06 6.77 28.73
N VAL A 52 6.15 5.94 28.24
CA VAL A 52 5.02 5.46 29.04
C VAL A 52 5.58 4.42 30.01
N THR A 53 6.44 4.88 30.91
CA THR A 53 6.93 4.12 32.06
C THR A 53 6.68 4.99 33.27
N GLY A 54 5.56 4.71 33.94
CA GLY A 54 5.29 5.14 35.31
C GLY A 54 5.02 6.63 35.50
N GLN A 55 3.85 7.11 35.12
CA GLN A 55 3.04 8.04 35.93
C GLN A 55 1.66 8.21 35.30
N SER A 56 0.64 7.94 36.11
CA SER A 56 -0.78 7.98 35.77
C SER A 56 -1.22 9.41 35.42
N ASN A 57 -1.13 9.78 34.14
CA ASN A 57 -1.94 10.84 33.58
C ASN A 57 -2.99 10.20 32.69
N GLN A 58 -4.27 10.35 33.05
CA GLN A 58 -5.41 9.89 32.27
C GLN A 58 -5.43 10.61 30.91
N VAL A 59 -4.73 10.03 29.94
CA VAL A 59 -4.96 10.32 28.52
C VAL A 59 -6.37 9.82 28.25
N LYS A 60 -7.30 10.74 27.91
CA LYS A 60 -8.66 10.37 27.48
C LYS A 60 -8.54 9.32 26.38
N SER A 61 -8.88 8.08 26.71
CA SER A 61 -8.90 6.98 25.76
C SER A 61 -9.95 7.31 24.70
N GLY A 62 -9.49 7.50 23.46
CA GLY A 62 -10.40 7.52 22.33
C GLY A 62 -11.24 6.23 22.30
N PRO A 63 -12.40 6.21 21.61
CA PRO A 63 -13.27 5.04 21.58
C PRO A 63 -12.48 3.79 21.20
N ARG A 64 -12.55 2.76 22.06
CA ARG A 64 -11.87 1.47 21.86
C ARG A 64 -12.43 0.86 20.59
N ARG A 65 -11.59 0.62 19.57
CA ARG A 65 -12.04 0.03 18.30
C ARG A 65 -12.64 -1.34 18.59
N GLN A 66 -13.91 -1.51 18.26
CA GLN A 66 -14.59 -2.79 18.42
C GLN A 66 -14.28 -3.67 17.21
N VAL A 67 -13.96 -4.93 17.48
CA VAL A 67 -13.75 -5.93 16.43
C VAL A 67 -15.11 -6.35 15.87
N CYS A 68 -15.23 -6.41 14.55
CA CYS A 68 -16.39 -6.94 13.87
C CYS A 68 -16.39 -8.47 13.98
N GLN A 69 -17.19 -9.02 14.90
CA GLN A 69 -17.20 -10.45 15.18
C GLN A 69 -17.52 -11.30 13.94
N LEU A 70 -18.45 -10.85 13.09
CA LEU A 70 -18.81 -11.55 11.86
C LEU A 70 -17.62 -11.72 10.91
N VAL A 71 -16.79 -10.69 10.76
CA VAL A 71 -15.57 -10.73 9.94
C VAL A 71 -14.53 -11.63 10.59
N LEU A 72 -14.35 -11.49 11.92
CA LEU A 72 -13.43 -12.33 12.67
C LEU A 72 -13.78 -13.82 12.58
N ASP A 73 -15.05 -14.20 12.76
CA ASP A 73 -15.50 -15.60 12.68
C ASP A 73 -15.24 -16.19 11.28
N HIS A 74 -15.44 -15.38 10.23
CA HIS A 74 -15.15 -15.79 8.87
C HIS A 74 -13.64 -15.99 8.64
N PHE A 75 -12.81 -15.06 9.12
CA PHE A 75 -11.35 -15.20 9.06
C PHE A 75 -10.85 -16.36 9.92
N ASP A 76 -11.42 -16.58 11.11
CA ASP A 76 -11.09 -17.71 11.97
C ASP A 76 -11.38 -19.04 11.27
N LYS A 77 -12.53 -19.17 10.60
CA LYS A 77 -12.82 -20.39 9.83
C LYS A 77 -11.81 -20.60 8.70
N GLN A 78 -11.62 -19.60 7.84
CA GLN A 78 -10.79 -19.75 6.64
C GLN A 78 -9.30 -19.88 6.97
N TYR A 79 -8.76 -19.01 7.82
CA TYR A 79 -7.32 -18.95 8.06
C TYR A 79 -6.82 -20.02 9.02
N ASN A 80 -7.68 -20.61 9.86
CA ASN A 80 -7.30 -21.86 10.54
C ASN A 80 -7.03 -22.98 9.53
N GLU A 81 -7.87 -23.10 8.49
CA GLU A 81 -7.69 -24.11 7.43
C GLU A 81 -6.46 -23.79 6.55
N GLU A 82 -6.28 -22.53 6.15
CA GLU A 82 -5.21 -22.13 5.23
C GLU A 82 -3.82 -22.01 5.88
N LEU A 83 -3.75 -21.56 7.13
CA LEU A 83 -2.49 -21.14 7.78
C LEU A 83 -2.18 -21.86 9.10
N GLY A 84 -3.15 -22.54 9.71
CA GLY A 84 -2.97 -23.26 10.98
C GLY A 84 -2.34 -22.39 12.08
N GLN A 85 -1.21 -22.83 12.63
CA GLN A 85 -0.51 -22.12 13.72
C GLN A 85 -0.07 -20.69 13.36
N LEU A 86 0.17 -20.40 12.08
CA LEU A 86 0.52 -19.04 11.65
C LEU A 86 -0.66 -18.09 11.83
N TRP A 87 -1.90 -18.58 11.63
CA TRP A 87 -3.08 -17.78 11.91
C TRP A 87 -3.20 -17.44 13.38
N THR A 88 -2.98 -18.38 14.30
CA THR A 88 -3.05 -18.11 15.75
C THR A 88 -2.16 -16.93 16.15
N LYS A 89 -0.92 -16.89 15.64
CA LYS A 89 0.02 -15.79 15.89
C LYS A 89 -0.41 -14.49 15.22
N ALA A 90 -0.79 -14.55 13.94
CA ALA A 90 -1.24 -13.38 13.18
C ALA A 90 -2.49 -12.75 13.81
N ARG A 91 -3.45 -13.58 14.20
CA ARG A 91 -4.69 -13.20 14.86
C ARG A 91 -4.43 -12.42 16.15
N ALA A 92 -3.51 -12.89 17.00
CA ALA A 92 -3.17 -12.20 18.24
C ALA A 92 -2.71 -10.75 17.98
N VAL A 93 -1.81 -10.57 17.00
CA VAL A 93 -1.34 -9.23 16.60
C VAL A 93 -2.45 -8.41 15.92
N LEU A 94 -3.25 -9.02 15.06
CA LEU A 94 -4.33 -8.36 14.35
C LEU A 94 -5.46 -7.89 15.27
N LEU A 95 -5.66 -8.54 16.43
CA LEU A 95 -6.68 -8.19 17.42
C LEU A 95 -6.19 -7.20 18.48
N ASP A 96 -4.88 -6.91 18.53
CA ASP A 96 -4.30 -5.92 19.44
C ASP A 96 -3.71 -4.71 18.68
N PRO A 97 -4.48 -3.62 18.47
CA PRO A 97 -3.97 -2.42 17.81
C PRO A 97 -2.88 -1.69 18.58
N GLN A 98 -2.67 -2.00 19.86
CA GLN A 98 -1.64 -1.36 20.67
C GLN A 98 -0.25 -1.85 20.28
N CYS A 99 -0.14 -3.11 19.83
CA CYS A 99 1.12 -3.69 19.40
C CYS A 99 1.57 -3.30 17.97
N TRP A 100 0.72 -2.58 17.21
CA TRP A 100 1.02 -2.23 15.83
C TRP A 100 2.13 -1.20 15.72
N GLN A 101 3.19 -1.57 15.00
CA GLN A 101 4.32 -0.71 14.68
C GLN A 101 4.07 0.10 13.41
N TYR A 102 4.76 1.24 13.33
CA TYR A 102 4.78 2.10 12.13
C TYR A 102 6.23 2.34 11.72
N GLY A 103 6.48 2.26 10.41
CA GLY A 103 7.71 2.75 9.80
C GLY A 103 7.59 4.25 9.51
N LEU A 104 8.70 4.95 9.66
CA LEU A 104 8.88 6.35 9.28
C LEU A 104 9.66 6.40 7.97
N MET A 105 8.96 6.42 6.83
CA MET A 105 9.62 6.65 5.55
C MET A 105 9.98 8.13 5.44
N LEU A 106 11.27 8.43 5.34
CA LEU A 106 11.78 9.79 5.22
C LEU A 106 11.55 10.31 3.80
N ASN A 107 11.25 11.59 3.69
CA ASN A 107 11.08 12.26 2.40
C ASN A 107 12.40 12.89 1.93
N ARG A 108 13.08 12.24 0.98
CA ARG A 108 14.33 12.68 0.36
C ARG A 108 14.25 14.05 -0.34
N PHE A 109 13.04 14.56 -0.58
CA PHE A 109 12.82 15.88 -1.17
C PHE A 109 12.77 17.01 -0.13
N THR A 110 13.11 16.72 1.13
CA THR A 110 13.13 17.68 2.23
C THR A 110 14.48 17.68 2.95
N GLU A 111 14.77 18.75 3.69
CA GLU A 111 15.93 18.81 4.58
C GLU A 111 15.71 17.89 5.79
N LEU A 112 16.53 16.84 5.90
CA LEU A 112 16.37 15.79 6.91
C LEU A 112 17.42 15.83 8.04
N GLY A 113 18.44 16.70 7.95
CA GLY A 113 19.62 16.65 8.82
C GLY A 113 19.29 16.61 10.32
N GLU A 114 18.61 17.63 10.82
CA GLU A 114 18.23 17.72 12.24
C GLU A 114 17.21 16.65 12.65
N LEU A 115 16.26 16.32 11.77
CA LEU A 115 15.21 15.34 12.03
C LEU A 115 15.79 13.94 12.20
N SER A 116 16.63 13.50 11.27
CA SER A 116 17.25 12.17 11.30
C SER A 116 18.13 11.99 12.53
N GLN A 117 18.93 12.99 12.88
CA GLN A 117 19.74 12.98 14.10
C GLN A 117 18.87 12.89 15.35
N SER A 118 17.78 13.66 15.41
CA SER A 118 16.84 13.62 16.54
C SER A 118 16.16 12.27 16.69
N LEU A 119 15.70 11.66 15.58
CA LEU A 119 15.07 10.34 15.59
C LEU A 119 16.08 9.27 16.03
N GLN A 120 17.31 9.29 15.53
CA GLN A 120 18.37 8.37 15.96
C GLN A 120 18.67 8.50 17.46
N ALA A 121 18.77 9.73 17.97
CA ALA A 121 18.96 9.99 19.40
C ALA A 121 17.80 9.47 20.27
N GLN A 122 16.60 9.36 19.68
CA GLN A 122 15.42 8.78 20.32
C GLN A 122 15.33 7.25 20.16
N GLY A 123 16.35 6.59 19.61
CA GLY A 123 16.39 5.13 19.47
C GLY A 123 15.78 4.58 18.17
N PHE A 124 15.49 5.44 17.19
CA PHE A 124 15.12 4.96 15.86
C PHE A 124 16.31 4.34 15.14
N SER A 125 16.06 3.23 14.45
CA SER A 125 17.05 2.52 13.64
C SER A 125 16.55 2.32 12.21
N SER A 126 17.48 2.18 11.26
CA SER A 126 17.11 1.84 9.88
C SER A 126 16.44 0.47 9.83
N LEU A 127 15.27 0.40 9.20
CA LEU A 127 14.57 -0.84 8.89
C LEU A 127 15.31 -1.64 7.82
N LEU A 128 15.77 -0.95 6.77
CA LEU A 128 16.33 -1.58 5.58
C LEU A 128 17.86 -1.68 5.71
N PRO A 129 18.45 -2.84 5.36
CA PRO A 129 19.89 -2.97 5.17
C PRO A 129 20.39 -2.03 4.08
N GLN A 130 21.65 -1.58 4.17
CA GLN A 130 22.26 -0.67 3.18
C GLN A 130 22.25 -1.27 1.76
N ASP A 131 22.29 -2.60 1.63
CA ASP A 131 22.37 -3.30 0.34
C ASP A 131 20.99 -3.60 -0.28
N CYS A 132 19.89 -3.23 0.38
CA CYS A 132 18.54 -3.59 -0.06
C CYS A 132 17.93 -2.54 -1.02
N GLY A 133 18.23 -2.66 -2.31
CA GLY A 133 17.37 -2.23 -3.42
C GLY A 133 17.40 -0.74 -3.83
N SER A 134 17.72 0.21 -2.95
CA SER A 134 17.94 1.62 -3.32
C SER A 134 18.77 2.37 -2.28
N SER A 135 19.77 3.13 -2.72
CA SER A 135 20.57 4.02 -1.86
C SER A 135 19.79 5.19 -1.28
N TYR A 136 18.59 5.47 -1.80
CA TYR A 136 17.82 6.66 -1.44
C TYR A 136 16.71 6.39 -0.42
N LEU A 137 16.12 5.19 -0.43
CA LEU A 137 14.99 4.88 0.44
C LEU A 137 15.44 4.73 1.89
N GLN A 138 14.99 5.66 2.74
CA GLN A 138 15.20 5.59 4.18
C GLN A 138 13.87 5.34 4.89
N CYS A 139 13.83 4.28 5.69
CA CYS A 139 12.70 3.97 6.56
C CYS A 139 13.21 3.65 7.96
N LEU A 140 12.80 4.45 8.94
CA LEU A 140 13.20 4.28 10.33
C LEU A 140 12.11 3.58 11.13
N VAL A 141 12.52 2.75 12.09
CA VAL A 141 11.64 2.04 13.01
C VAL A 141 12.14 2.14 14.43
N HIS A 142 11.21 2.08 15.38
CA HIS A 142 11.50 2.12 16.81
C HIS A 142 11.00 0.82 17.46
N PRO A 143 11.77 0.22 18.39
CA PRO A 143 11.39 -1.03 19.05
C PRO A 143 10.15 -0.85 19.95
N ALA A 144 10.03 0.28 20.65
CA ALA A 144 8.84 0.59 21.44
C ALA A 144 7.66 0.99 20.55
N GLN A 145 6.46 0.64 21.03
CA GLN A 145 5.16 0.88 20.40
C GLN A 145 4.74 2.36 20.56
N ASN A 146 5.50 3.26 19.94
CA ASN A 146 5.26 4.69 20.05
C ASN A 146 4.24 5.14 19.00
N ARG A 147 3.23 5.90 19.43
CA ARG A 147 2.32 6.58 18.49
C ARG A 147 3.03 7.80 17.93
N PHE A 148 3.23 7.81 16.62
CA PHE A 148 3.74 8.97 15.92
C PHE A 148 2.60 9.82 15.34
N PRO A 149 2.59 11.14 15.59
CA PRO A 149 1.63 12.03 14.96
C PRO A 149 1.88 12.10 13.45
N SER A 150 0.80 12.06 12.67
CA SER A 150 0.90 12.34 11.23
C SER A 150 1.03 13.84 10.99
N GLN A 151 1.95 14.24 10.10
CA GLN A 151 2.05 15.64 9.68
C GLN A 151 0.82 16.02 8.84
N LYS A 152 0.23 17.19 9.11
CA LYS A 152 -0.87 17.73 8.30
C LYS A 152 -0.36 18.18 6.93
N HIS A 153 -1.20 18.07 5.91
CA HIS A 153 -0.91 18.67 4.61
C HIS A 153 -0.90 20.19 4.75
N ARG A 154 0.13 20.84 4.21
CA ARG A 154 0.20 22.30 4.06
C ARG A 154 0.53 22.61 2.60
N PRO A 155 -0.18 23.55 1.97
CA PRO A 155 0.24 24.08 0.68
C PRO A 155 1.68 24.57 0.75
N SER A 156 2.47 24.30 -0.30
CA SER A 156 3.86 24.76 -0.45
C SER A 156 4.88 24.21 0.57
N HIS A 157 4.48 23.32 1.49
CA HIS A 157 5.40 22.66 2.41
C HIS A 157 5.28 21.15 2.28
N LEU A 158 6.39 20.52 1.90
CA LEU A 158 6.48 19.07 1.85
C LEU A 158 6.57 18.51 3.27
N LYS A 159 5.90 17.38 3.47
CA LYS A 159 6.03 16.57 4.68
C LYS A 159 7.37 15.86 4.68
N GLN A 160 8.02 15.81 5.83
CA GLN A 160 9.33 15.17 5.99
C GLN A 160 9.20 13.65 6.20
N LEU A 161 8.03 13.17 6.65
CA LEU A 161 7.81 11.79 7.08
C LEU A 161 6.47 11.23 6.58
N TYR A 162 6.50 10.00 6.07
CA TYR A 162 5.30 9.21 5.77
C TYR A 162 5.20 8.04 6.76
N LEU A 163 4.07 7.93 7.47
CA LEU A 163 3.79 6.81 8.38
C LEU A 163 3.15 5.66 7.61
N LEU A 164 3.70 4.46 7.73
CA LEU A 164 3.22 3.28 7.02
C LEU A 164 3.43 1.99 7.80
N ASN A 165 2.68 0.95 7.45
CA ASN A 165 3.08 -0.41 7.74
C ASN A 165 4.28 -0.74 6.84
N ALA A 166 5.44 -1.03 7.43
CA ALA A 166 6.69 -1.23 6.72
C ALA A 166 6.64 -2.33 5.66
N ALA A 167 5.77 -3.33 5.80
CA ALA A 167 5.59 -4.37 4.78
C ALA A 167 5.15 -3.79 3.42
N SER A 168 4.52 -2.60 3.42
CA SER A 168 4.12 -1.90 2.19
C SER A 168 5.30 -1.45 1.33
N LEU A 169 6.53 -1.44 1.86
CA LEU A 169 7.75 -1.15 1.09
C LEU A 169 8.24 -2.37 0.29
N LEU A 170 7.89 -3.59 0.71
CA LEU A 170 8.41 -4.80 0.06
C LEU A 170 8.00 -4.91 -1.41
N PRO A 171 6.74 -4.64 -1.81
CA PRO A 171 6.36 -4.65 -3.23
C PRO A 171 7.16 -3.64 -4.06
N VAL A 172 7.47 -2.47 -3.48
CA VAL A 172 8.25 -1.41 -4.17
C VAL A 172 9.71 -1.83 -4.32
N LEU A 173 10.31 -2.38 -3.27
CA LEU A 173 11.67 -2.93 -3.31
C LEU A 173 11.78 -4.10 -4.30
N ALA A 174 10.80 -5.01 -4.30
CA ALA A 174 10.76 -6.12 -5.24
C ALA A 174 10.62 -5.65 -6.68
N LEU A 175 9.88 -4.55 -6.93
CA LEU A 175 9.71 -4.00 -8.27
C LEU A 175 11.05 -3.52 -8.86
N GLY A 176 11.92 -2.98 -8.01
CA GLY A 176 13.29 -2.61 -8.39
C GLY A 176 13.33 -1.53 -9.46
N VAL A 177 12.57 -0.46 -9.26
CA VAL A 177 12.51 0.70 -10.17
C VAL A 177 13.86 1.38 -10.24
N ARG A 178 14.29 1.74 -11.46
CA ARG A 178 15.52 2.49 -11.75
C ARG A 178 15.20 3.89 -12.27
N ASP A 179 16.19 4.76 -12.18
CA ASP A 179 16.09 6.09 -12.76
C ASP A 179 15.82 6.00 -14.26
N GLY A 180 14.87 6.81 -14.75
CA GLY A 180 14.44 6.81 -16.14
C GLY A 180 13.38 5.76 -16.52
N ASP A 181 13.07 4.78 -15.67
CA ASP A 181 12.02 3.79 -15.95
C ASP A 181 10.66 4.46 -16.18
N ARG A 182 9.85 3.90 -17.09
CA ARG A 182 8.42 4.18 -17.21
C ARG A 182 7.64 3.24 -16.30
N VAL A 183 7.00 3.79 -15.29
CA VAL A 183 6.36 3.04 -14.20
C VAL A 183 4.86 3.28 -14.17
N LEU A 184 4.09 2.22 -13.97
CA LEU A 184 2.65 2.27 -13.70
C LEU A 184 2.37 1.73 -12.29
N ASP A 185 1.81 2.56 -11.41
CA ASP A 185 1.13 2.15 -10.19
C ASP A 185 -0.37 2.07 -10.48
N LEU A 186 -0.87 0.85 -10.73
CA LEU A 186 -2.19 0.61 -11.32
C LEU A 186 -3.36 0.90 -10.36
N CYS A 187 -3.11 0.76 -9.05
CA CYS A 187 -4.10 0.90 -7.97
C CYS A 187 -3.48 1.72 -6.82
N SER A 188 -3.17 2.98 -7.12
CA SER A 188 -2.18 3.77 -6.40
C SER A 188 -2.67 4.37 -5.09
N ALA A 189 -3.98 4.57 -4.91
CA ALA A 189 -4.44 5.29 -3.73
C ALA A 189 -4.29 4.47 -2.43
N PRO A 190 -3.94 5.10 -1.29
CA PRO A 190 -3.89 6.55 -1.07
C PRO A 190 -2.57 7.22 -1.47
N GLY A 191 -1.64 6.52 -2.13
CA GLY A 191 -0.41 7.08 -2.69
C GLY A 191 0.88 6.73 -1.95
N GLY A 192 0.82 5.94 -0.88
CA GLY A 192 2.00 5.59 -0.09
C GLY A 192 3.07 4.83 -0.88
N LYS A 193 2.65 3.88 -1.74
CA LYS A 193 3.58 3.13 -2.61
C LYS A 193 4.12 3.97 -3.77
N ALA A 194 3.30 4.84 -4.37
CA ALA A 194 3.78 5.83 -5.34
C ALA A 194 4.83 6.78 -4.74
N VAL A 195 4.60 7.30 -3.52
CA VAL A 195 5.61 8.10 -2.82
C VAL A 195 6.86 7.26 -2.58
N ALA A 196 6.72 6.01 -2.12
CA ALA A 196 7.86 5.12 -1.89
C ALA A 196 8.66 4.83 -3.18
N ILE A 197 8.01 4.68 -4.34
CA ILE A 197 8.69 4.58 -5.65
C ILE A 197 9.57 5.80 -5.89
N LEU A 198 9.04 7.01 -5.68
CA LEU A 198 9.78 8.27 -5.82
C LEU A 198 10.87 8.47 -4.74
N GLN A 199 10.77 7.78 -3.60
CA GLN A 199 11.84 7.72 -2.60
C GLN A 199 12.95 6.74 -3.01
N CYS A 200 12.67 5.77 -3.89
CA CYS A 200 13.65 4.79 -4.35
C CYS A 200 14.42 5.23 -5.59
N ALA A 201 13.79 5.99 -6.49
CA ALA A 201 14.32 6.32 -7.81
C ALA A 201 13.69 7.61 -8.35
N THR A 202 14.19 8.06 -9.50
CA THR A 202 13.66 9.17 -10.30
C THR A 202 13.13 8.60 -11.63
N PRO A 203 11.89 8.07 -11.66
CA PRO A 203 11.30 7.54 -12.89
C PRO A 203 11.24 8.60 -13.99
N GLY A 204 11.43 8.19 -15.25
CA GLY A 204 11.18 9.06 -16.40
C GLY A 204 9.69 9.35 -16.59
N LEU A 205 8.85 8.43 -16.12
CA LEU A 205 7.40 8.58 -16.06
C LEU A 205 6.85 7.74 -14.91
N LEU A 206 5.95 8.31 -14.10
CA LEU A 206 5.18 7.58 -13.11
C LEU A 206 3.68 7.84 -13.31
N HIS A 207 2.96 6.85 -13.80
CA HIS A 207 1.50 6.86 -13.84
C HIS A 207 0.94 6.31 -12.54
N CYS A 208 0.19 7.12 -11.81
CA CYS A 208 -0.53 6.74 -10.59
C CYS A 208 -2.03 6.67 -10.90
N ASN A 209 -2.56 5.47 -11.10
CA ASN A 209 -3.98 5.26 -11.42
C ASN A 209 -4.78 4.88 -10.17
N GLU A 210 -5.97 5.46 -10.02
CA GLU A 210 -6.96 5.03 -9.03
C GLU A 210 -8.35 5.13 -9.63
N TRP A 211 -9.14 4.06 -9.59
CA TRP A 211 -10.50 4.03 -10.12
C TRP A 211 -11.49 4.84 -9.28
N ASP A 212 -11.42 4.73 -7.95
CA ASP A 212 -12.37 5.40 -7.08
C ASP A 212 -12.10 6.92 -7.01
N GLY A 213 -13.13 7.72 -7.30
CA GLY A 213 -12.99 9.17 -7.39
C GLY A 213 -12.67 9.86 -6.07
N GLU A 214 -13.02 9.28 -4.91
CA GLU A 214 -12.66 9.84 -3.60
C GLU A 214 -11.21 9.50 -3.23
N ARG A 215 -10.84 8.23 -3.35
CA ARG A 215 -9.46 7.77 -3.14
C ARG A 215 -8.48 8.43 -4.11
N TRP A 216 -8.91 8.73 -5.35
CA TRP A 216 -8.13 9.52 -6.30
C TRP A 216 -7.80 10.93 -5.77
N ARG A 217 -8.75 11.60 -5.10
CA ARG A 217 -8.48 12.89 -4.46
C ARG A 217 -7.48 12.77 -3.32
N TRP A 218 -7.56 11.68 -2.54
CA TRP A 218 -6.57 11.39 -1.49
C TRP A 218 -5.18 11.16 -2.07
N LEU A 219 -5.06 10.35 -3.12
CA LEU A 219 -3.82 10.12 -3.86
C LEU A 219 -3.20 11.43 -4.32
N ARG A 220 -3.98 12.30 -4.98
CA ARG A 220 -3.49 13.61 -5.42
C ARG A 220 -3.00 14.47 -4.24
N LYS A 221 -3.75 14.51 -3.14
CA LYS A 221 -3.36 15.26 -1.94
C LYS A 221 -2.09 14.69 -1.29
N THR A 222 -1.94 13.37 -1.29
CA THR A 222 -0.73 12.70 -0.81
C THR A 222 0.47 13.11 -1.66
N LEU A 223 0.39 12.99 -2.99
CA LEU A 223 1.48 13.38 -3.89
C LEU A 223 1.85 14.85 -3.70
N GLN A 224 0.87 15.75 -3.65
CA GLN A 224 1.09 17.18 -3.36
C GLN A 224 1.72 17.46 -1.98
N SER A 225 1.58 16.54 -1.03
CA SER A 225 2.17 16.68 0.31
C SER A 225 3.63 16.23 0.38
N PHE A 226 4.08 15.39 -0.54
CA PHE A 226 5.37 14.72 -0.43
C PHE A 226 6.29 14.98 -1.62
N VAL A 227 5.76 15.35 -2.78
CA VAL A 227 6.51 15.45 -4.03
C VAL A 227 6.62 16.92 -4.45
N PRO A 228 7.84 17.45 -4.68
CA PRO A 228 8.03 18.82 -5.14
C PRO A 228 7.51 19.02 -6.57
N PRO A 229 7.14 20.25 -6.96
CA PRO A 229 6.68 20.54 -8.32
C PRO A 229 7.63 20.06 -9.43
N THR A 230 8.94 20.17 -9.20
CA THR A 230 9.99 19.75 -10.16
C THR A 230 9.96 18.25 -10.49
N VAL A 231 9.52 17.41 -9.54
CA VAL A 231 9.38 15.96 -9.76
C VAL A 231 7.97 15.62 -10.26
N MET A 232 6.97 16.42 -9.91
CA MET A 232 5.58 16.21 -10.33
C MET A 232 5.39 16.26 -11.85
N ASP A 233 6.30 16.87 -12.61
CA ASP A 233 6.23 16.90 -14.08
C ASP A 233 6.28 15.51 -14.71
N ALA A 234 7.03 14.58 -14.10
CA ALA A 234 7.11 13.18 -14.50
C ALA A 234 5.98 12.31 -13.93
N VAL A 235 5.13 12.85 -13.05
CA VAL A 235 4.03 12.13 -12.41
C VAL A 235 2.70 12.47 -13.07
N ARG A 236 1.91 11.46 -13.43
CA ARG A 236 0.54 11.62 -13.95
C ARG A 236 -0.44 10.87 -13.08
N VAL A 237 -1.46 11.57 -12.57
CA VAL A 237 -2.50 10.96 -11.75
C VAL A 237 -3.73 10.70 -12.60
N LEU A 238 -4.10 9.42 -12.76
CA LEU A 238 -5.17 8.96 -13.65
C LEU A 238 -6.37 8.46 -12.84
N ASN A 239 -7.58 8.61 -13.38
CA ASN A 239 -8.82 8.09 -12.80
C ASN A 239 -9.52 7.17 -13.78
N LEU A 240 -8.91 6.01 -14.04
CA LEU A 240 -9.37 5.02 -15.03
C LEU A 240 -9.56 3.64 -14.38
N ASP A 241 -10.35 2.79 -15.03
CA ASP A 241 -10.43 1.38 -14.69
C ASP A 241 -9.10 0.70 -15.03
N GLY A 242 -8.41 0.12 -14.04
CA GLY A 242 -7.11 -0.52 -14.24
C GLY A 242 -7.12 -1.64 -15.29
N ARG A 243 -8.28 -2.22 -15.60
CA ARG A 243 -8.44 -3.30 -16.59
C ARG A 243 -8.28 -2.83 -18.04
N VAL A 244 -8.28 -1.52 -18.30
CA VAL A 244 -8.16 -0.97 -19.66
C VAL A 244 -6.72 -0.81 -20.14
N PHE A 245 -5.75 -0.71 -19.20
CA PHE A 245 -4.36 -0.40 -19.51
C PHE A 245 -3.70 -1.42 -20.43
N GLY A 246 -4.02 -2.71 -20.26
CA GLY A 246 -3.49 -3.76 -21.13
C GLY A 246 -3.85 -3.58 -22.60
N ARG A 247 -4.96 -2.90 -22.91
CA ARG A 247 -5.39 -2.62 -24.28
C ARG A 247 -4.94 -1.24 -24.77
N SER A 248 -5.00 -0.22 -23.91
CA SER A 248 -4.70 1.16 -24.29
C SER A 248 -3.21 1.50 -24.25
N GLU A 249 -2.43 0.83 -23.40
CA GLU A 249 -1.03 1.14 -23.11
C GLU A 249 -0.17 -0.14 -23.19
N ALA A 250 -0.45 -1.00 -24.17
CA ALA A 250 0.23 -2.27 -24.36
C ALA A 250 1.75 -2.06 -24.52
N GLY A 251 2.55 -2.77 -23.71
CA GLY A 251 4.01 -2.67 -23.75
C GLY A 251 4.58 -1.28 -23.43
N ALA A 252 3.82 -0.36 -22.83
CA ALA A 252 4.25 1.01 -22.58
C ALA A 252 5.17 1.15 -21.35
N TYR A 253 5.15 0.22 -20.41
CA TYR A 253 5.85 0.37 -19.12
C TYR A 253 6.99 -0.61 -18.96
N ASP A 254 8.09 -0.15 -18.36
CA ASP A 254 9.20 -0.98 -17.91
C ASP A 254 8.82 -1.80 -16.66
N LYS A 255 8.04 -1.15 -15.78
CA LYS A 255 7.67 -1.65 -14.45
C LYS A 255 6.20 -1.35 -14.16
N VAL A 256 5.48 -2.34 -13.64
CA VAL A 256 4.09 -2.15 -13.20
C VAL A 256 3.91 -2.67 -11.77
N LEU A 257 3.32 -1.86 -10.91
CA LEU A 257 2.87 -2.25 -9.58
C LEU A 257 1.35 -2.45 -9.60
N VAL A 258 0.90 -3.62 -9.14
CA VAL A 258 -0.51 -3.96 -8.94
C VAL A 258 -0.73 -4.21 -7.46
N ASP A 259 -0.91 -3.14 -6.70
CA ASP A 259 -1.35 -3.23 -5.30
C ASP A 259 -2.87 -3.38 -5.26
N ALA A 260 -3.32 -4.63 -5.39
CA ALA A 260 -4.69 -4.90 -5.79
C ALA A 260 -5.71 -4.60 -4.67
N PRO A 261 -6.92 -4.15 -5.02
CA PRO A 261 -8.06 -4.15 -4.10
C PRO A 261 -8.23 -5.55 -3.50
N CYS A 262 -8.29 -5.64 -2.18
CA CYS A 262 -8.39 -6.92 -1.46
C CYS A 262 -9.22 -6.78 -0.19
N SER A 263 -9.44 -7.90 0.49
CA SER A 263 -10.15 -7.95 1.77
C SER A 263 -9.47 -7.20 2.93
N ASN A 264 -8.26 -6.66 2.73
CA ASN A 264 -7.57 -5.74 3.66
C ASN A 264 -7.81 -6.09 5.14
N ASP A 265 -7.42 -7.31 5.51
CA ASP A 265 -7.90 -8.03 6.70
C ASP A 265 -7.82 -7.20 7.97
N ARG A 266 -6.70 -6.48 8.16
CA ARG A 266 -6.49 -5.59 9.31
C ARG A 266 -7.55 -4.48 9.37
N SER A 267 -7.92 -3.87 8.24
CA SER A 267 -8.94 -2.83 8.20
C SER A 267 -10.36 -3.40 8.36
N TRP A 268 -10.65 -4.55 7.74
CA TRP A 268 -12.00 -5.13 7.79
C TRP A 268 -12.37 -5.61 9.19
N LEU A 269 -11.41 -6.09 9.98
CA LEU A 269 -11.61 -6.50 11.38
C LEU A 269 -12.18 -5.39 12.28
N TYR A 270 -11.93 -4.12 11.97
CA TYR A 270 -12.32 -3.00 12.83
C TYR A 270 -13.41 -2.11 12.23
N THR A 271 -14.21 -2.63 11.30
CA THR A 271 -15.41 -1.90 10.86
C THR A 271 -16.38 -1.70 12.03
N SER A 272 -16.84 -0.47 12.18
CA SER A 272 -17.81 -0.08 13.20
C SER A 272 -19.24 -0.52 12.88
N GLN A 273 -19.49 -1.06 11.68
CA GLN A 273 -20.83 -1.41 11.21
C GLN A 273 -20.91 -2.89 10.81
N PRO A 274 -21.55 -3.76 11.62
CA PRO A 274 -21.68 -5.18 11.30
C PRO A 274 -22.33 -5.48 9.94
N LYS A 275 -23.32 -4.67 9.54
CA LYS A 275 -23.97 -4.77 8.21
C LYS A 275 -22.98 -4.53 7.07
N GLN A 276 -22.02 -3.63 7.27
CA GLN A 276 -20.97 -3.36 6.29
C GLN A 276 -20.00 -4.54 6.20
N GLY A 277 -19.61 -5.12 7.34
CA GLY A 277 -18.82 -6.35 7.38
C GLY A 277 -19.49 -7.51 6.62
N ALA A 278 -20.80 -7.71 6.80
CA ALA A 278 -21.55 -8.72 6.07
C ALA A 278 -21.53 -8.49 4.55
N LEU A 279 -21.74 -7.24 4.12
CA LEU A 279 -21.69 -6.87 2.70
C LEU A 279 -20.31 -7.11 2.10
N TRP A 280 -19.25 -6.74 2.82
CA TRP A 280 -17.87 -6.98 2.39
C TRP A 280 -17.56 -8.46 2.23
N LEU A 281 -17.98 -9.31 3.17
CA LEU A 281 -17.82 -10.76 3.05
C LEU A 281 -18.55 -11.34 1.84
N GLN A 282 -19.75 -10.84 1.52
CA GLN A 282 -20.48 -11.23 0.30
C GLN A 282 -19.74 -10.81 -0.97
N GLN A 283 -19.11 -9.64 -0.96
CA GLN A 283 -18.35 -9.11 -2.11
C GLN A 283 -16.98 -9.76 -2.25
N ARG A 284 -16.39 -10.26 -1.15
CA ARG A 284 -15.06 -10.86 -1.10
C ARG A 284 -14.85 -11.97 -2.12
N ALA A 285 -15.86 -12.81 -2.34
CA ALA A 285 -15.80 -13.91 -3.31
C ALA A 285 -15.50 -13.47 -4.75
N LYS A 286 -15.73 -12.19 -5.07
CA LYS A 286 -15.51 -11.63 -6.41
C LYS A 286 -14.16 -10.94 -6.57
N LEU A 287 -13.43 -10.72 -5.46
CA LEU A 287 -12.12 -10.04 -5.48
C LEU A 287 -11.06 -10.82 -6.28
N PRO A 288 -10.92 -12.15 -6.16
CA PRO A 288 -9.94 -12.90 -6.93
C PRO A 288 -10.07 -12.71 -8.44
N GLU A 289 -11.30 -12.66 -8.96
CA GLU A 289 -11.51 -12.47 -10.40
C GLU A 289 -11.11 -11.07 -10.85
N LEU A 290 -11.51 -10.03 -10.11
CA LEU A 290 -11.06 -8.67 -10.38
C LEU A 290 -9.53 -8.54 -10.32
N GLN A 291 -8.90 -9.19 -9.34
CA GLN A 291 -7.45 -9.20 -9.18
C GLN A 291 -6.74 -9.87 -10.38
N LYS A 292 -7.28 -10.97 -10.91
CA LYS A 292 -6.79 -11.61 -12.15
C LYS A 292 -6.93 -10.70 -13.37
N GLU A 293 -8.06 -10.02 -13.50
CA GLU A 293 -8.28 -9.05 -14.60
C GLU A 293 -7.26 -7.90 -14.54
N LEU A 294 -7.02 -7.35 -13.34
CA LEU A 294 -6.05 -6.28 -13.13
C LEU A 294 -4.60 -6.74 -13.39
N LEU A 295 -4.24 -7.92 -12.89
CA LEU A 295 -2.90 -8.48 -13.11
C LEU A 295 -2.66 -8.80 -14.59
N SER A 296 -3.65 -9.38 -15.28
CA SER A 296 -3.59 -9.62 -16.73
C SER A 296 -3.42 -8.31 -17.52
N SER A 297 -4.18 -7.26 -17.15
CA SER A 297 -4.04 -5.93 -17.75
C SER A 297 -2.63 -5.36 -17.56
N ALA A 298 -2.05 -5.49 -16.36
CA ALA A 298 -0.68 -5.06 -16.08
C ALA A 298 0.38 -5.81 -16.91
N LEU A 299 0.22 -7.14 -17.07
CA LEU A 299 1.13 -7.96 -17.89
C LEU A 299 1.04 -7.64 -19.39
N ALA A 300 -0.13 -7.21 -19.86
CA ALA A 300 -0.26 -6.70 -21.23
C ALA A 300 0.37 -5.30 -21.37
N ALA A 301 0.24 -4.44 -20.37
CA ALA A 301 0.79 -3.08 -20.35
C ALA A 301 2.32 -3.03 -20.17
N VAL A 302 2.93 -4.05 -19.55
CA VAL A 302 4.39 -4.12 -19.41
C VAL A 302 5.04 -4.58 -20.72
N ARG A 303 6.18 -3.98 -21.05
CA ARG A 303 6.97 -4.38 -22.24
C ARG A 303 7.61 -5.76 -22.06
N PRO A 304 7.97 -6.45 -23.16
CA PRO A 304 8.88 -7.59 -23.12
C PRO A 304 10.17 -7.28 -22.33
N GLY A 305 10.58 -8.21 -21.47
CA GLY A 305 11.66 -8.05 -20.49
C GLY A 305 11.32 -7.22 -19.26
N GLY A 306 10.19 -6.50 -19.25
CA GLY A 306 9.71 -5.71 -18.12
C GLY A 306 9.10 -6.57 -17.02
N THR A 307 8.87 -5.97 -15.84
CA THR A 307 8.42 -6.72 -14.66
C THR A 307 7.17 -6.12 -14.01
N VAL A 308 6.31 -7.00 -13.51
CA VAL A 308 5.12 -6.66 -12.75
C VAL A 308 5.29 -7.17 -11.33
N VAL A 309 4.97 -6.35 -10.33
CA VAL A 309 4.78 -6.82 -8.95
C VAL A 309 3.31 -6.75 -8.61
N TYR A 310 2.75 -7.91 -8.27
CA TYR A 310 1.41 -8.04 -7.69
C TYR A 310 1.52 -8.06 -6.18
N SER A 311 0.69 -7.29 -5.47
CA SER A 311 0.63 -7.32 -4.01
C SER A 311 -0.78 -7.15 -3.48
N THR A 312 -1.00 -7.68 -2.27
CA THR A 312 -2.25 -7.49 -1.51
C THR A 312 -1.91 -7.33 -0.02
N CYS A 313 -2.83 -6.79 0.78
CA CYS A 313 -2.72 -6.75 2.24
C CYS A 313 -3.69 -7.73 2.94
N THR A 314 -3.90 -8.91 2.34
CA THR A 314 -4.71 -10.00 2.89
C THR A 314 -3.88 -11.28 3.06
N LEU A 315 -4.28 -12.12 4.01
CA LEU A 315 -3.73 -13.46 4.22
C LEU A 315 -4.35 -14.51 3.27
N SER A 316 -5.42 -14.18 2.55
CA SER A 316 -6.18 -15.16 1.76
C SER A 316 -5.41 -15.76 0.61
N HIS A 317 -5.29 -17.09 0.60
CA HIS A 317 -4.69 -17.81 -0.52
C HIS A 317 -5.46 -17.60 -1.84
N ALA A 318 -6.79 -17.45 -1.76
CA ALA A 318 -7.67 -17.20 -2.91
C ALA A 318 -7.38 -15.86 -3.61
N GLU A 319 -7.00 -14.83 -2.85
CA GLU A 319 -6.64 -13.50 -3.35
C GLU A 319 -5.14 -13.38 -3.67
N ASN A 320 -4.33 -14.36 -3.28
CA ASN A 320 -2.87 -14.36 -3.39
C ASN A 320 -2.38 -15.37 -4.43
N GLY A 321 -1.87 -16.52 -3.96
CA GLY A 321 -1.29 -17.55 -4.80
C GLY A 321 -2.22 -18.03 -5.92
N ARG A 322 -3.54 -18.16 -5.67
CA ARG A 322 -4.51 -18.59 -6.68
C ARG A 322 -4.73 -17.58 -7.81
N VAL A 323 -4.60 -16.28 -7.53
CA VAL A 323 -4.65 -15.24 -8.57
C VAL A 323 -3.43 -15.38 -9.48
N VAL A 324 -2.23 -15.47 -8.88
CA VAL A 324 -0.98 -15.58 -9.62
C VAL A 324 -0.94 -16.87 -10.45
N GLU A 325 -1.31 -18.01 -9.86
CA GLU A 325 -1.43 -19.31 -10.53
C GLU A 325 -2.37 -19.23 -11.75
N GLY A 326 -3.56 -18.67 -11.58
CA GLY A 326 -4.54 -18.56 -12.66
C GLY A 326 -4.07 -17.70 -13.83
N VAL A 327 -3.33 -16.62 -13.55
CA VAL A 327 -2.75 -15.76 -14.58
C VAL A 327 -1.58 -16.45 -15.28
N LEU A 328 -0.67 -17.09 -14.53
CA LEU A 328 0.45 -17.84 -15.11
C LEU A 328 -0.02 -18.97 -16.04
N ALA A 329 -1.13 -19.65 -15.70
CA ALA A 329 -1.72 -20.67 -16.56
C ALA A 329 -2.23 -20.10 -17.90
N SER A 330 -2.56 -18.81 -17.96
CA SER A 330 -3.12 -18.13 -19.14
C SER A 330 -2.08 -17.31 -19.92
N CYS A 331 -0.88 -17.12 -19.38
CA CYS A 331 0.17 -16.27 -19.94
C CYS A 331 1.51 -17.05 -20.05
N PRO A 332 1.73 -17.81 -21.13
CA PRO A 332 2.90 -18.69 -21.26
C PRO A 332 4.24 -17.93 -21.39
N ASP A 333 4.18 -16.66 -21.81
CA ASP A 333 5.31 -15.72 -21.93
C ASP A 333 5.66 -15.04 -20.60
N VAL A 334 5.01 -15.42 -19.49
CA VAL A 334 5.26 -14.83 -18.17
C VAL A 334 5.94 -15.83 -17.25
N ARG A 335 6.97 -15.38 -16.55
CA ARG A 335 7.72 -16.16 -15.57
C ARG A 335 7.64 -15.53 -14.19
N LEU A 336 7.42 -16.37 -13.18
CA LEU A 336 7.58 -15.97 -11.79
C LEU A 336 9.07 -15.78 -11.49
N GLN A 337 9.41 -14.69 -10.79
CA GLN A 337 10.76 -14.37 -10.37
C GLN A 337 10.94 -14.73 -8.90
N ASP A 338 12.10 -15.29 -8.56
CA ASP A 338 12.42 -15.62 -7.18
C ASP A 338 12.66 -14.35 -6.34
N LEU A 339 12.05 -14.34 -5.16
CA LEU A 339 12.19 -13.28 -4.15
C LEU A 339 12.86 -13.80 -2.87
N GLY A 340 13.45 -15.01 -2.90
CA GLY A 340 14.16 -15.60 -1.76
C GLY A 340 15.24 -14.69 -1.19
N TRP A 341 15.96 -13.94 -2.04
CA TRP A 341 16.95 -12.94 -1.61
C TRP A 341 16.34 -11.86 -0.70
N LEU A 342 15.14 -11.38 -1.01
CA LEU A 342 14.46 -10.33 -0.26
C LEU A 342 13.98 -10.87 1.09
N ALA A 343 13.41 -12.09 1.10
CA ALA A 343 13.01 -12.77 2.32
C ALA A 343 14.21 -13.02 3.23
N HIS A 344 15.34 -13.47 2.68
CA HIS A 344 16.57 -13.72 3.42
C HIS A 344 17.11 -12.43 4.06
N ALA A 345 17.30 -11.38 3.25
CA ALA A 345 17.85 -10.10 3.68
C ALA A 345 17.01 -9.40 4.77
N LEU A 346 15.70 -9.64 4.80
CA LEU A 346 14.76 -8.97 5.69
C LEU A 346 14.14 -9.88 6.75
N SER A 347 14.59 -11.14 6.86
CA SER A 347 14.08 -12.16 7.79
C SER A 347 14.18 -11.75 9.27
N HIS A 348 15.18 -10.95 9.63
CA HIS A 348 15.32 -10.41 10.99
C HIS A 348 14.26 -9.35 11.35
N ARG A 349 13.65 -8.71 10.35
CA ARG A 349 12.69 -7.61 10.53
C ARG A 349 11.24 -8.02 10.24
N PHE A 350 11.04 -9.01 9.37
CA PHE A 350 9.72 -9.48 8.94
C PHE A 350 9.58 -10.99 9.16
N THR A 351 8.37 -11.42 9.50
CA THR A 351 8.03 -12.85 9.50
C THR A 351 7.40 -13.22 8.17
N PHE A 352 7.98 -14.18 7.47
CA PHE A 352 7.46 -14.70 6.21
C PHE A 352 6.80 -16.06 6.42
N ALA A 353 5.65 -16.29 5.80
CA ALA A 353 5.00 -17.59 5.82
C ALA A 353 5.86 -18.60 5.04
N PRO A 354 6.17 -19.78 5.60
CA PRO A 354 6.86 -20.83 4.88
C PRO A 354 6.03 -21.30 3.68
N ASN A 355 6.71 -21.67 2.59
CA ASN A 355 6.10 -22.32 1.43
C ASN A 355 4.92 -21.57 0.80
N SER A 356 4.94 -20.23 0.80
CA SER A 356 3.97 -19.46 0.02
C SER A 356 4.14 -19.76 -1.46
N ALA A 357 3.18 -20.50 -2.02
CA ALA A 357 3.15 -20.80 -3.44
C ALA A 357 3.05 -19.49 -4.22
N HIS A 358 3.91 -19.33 -5.23
CA HIS A 358 3.86 -18.22 -6.18
C HIS A 358 4.17 -16.81 -5.64
N GLY A 359 4.74 -16.68 -4.44
CA GLY A 359 5.14 -15.37 -3.90
C GLY A 359 5.63 -15.41 -2.45
N LEU A 360 5.85 -14.23 -1.86
CA LEU A 360 6.13 -14.07 -0.44
C LEU A 360 4.88 -13.59 0.30
N LEU A 361 4.64 -14.13 1.49
CA LEU A 361 3.61 -13.64 2.40
C LEU A 361 4.23 -13.18 3.71
N VAL A 362 4.16 -11.89 4.01
CA VAL A 362 4.48 -11.35 5.32
C VAL A 362 3.30 -11.57 6.25
N VAL A 363 3.55 -12.24 7.36
CA VAL A 363 2.56 -12.55 8.39
C VAL A 363 2.92 -11.75 9.64
N PRO A 364 1.98 -10.99 10.24
CA PRO A 364 2.26 -10.29 11.48
C PRO A 364 2.52 -11.28 12.61
N GLU A 365 3.59 -11.06 13.38
CA GLU A 365 3.94 -11.87 14.55
C GLU A 365 4.36 -10.95 15.71
N GLU A 366 4.28 -11.44 16.94
CA GLU A 366 4.75 -10.70 18.11
C GLU A 366 6.21 -10.24 17.92
N GLY A 367 6.49 -8.97 18.24
CA GLY A 367 7.78 -8.33 17.99
C GLY A 367 8.05 -7.90 16.54
N ARG A 368 7.34 -8.46 15.55
CA ARG A 368 7.42 -8.11 14.11
C ARG A 368 6.02 -7.93 13.53
N THR A 369 5.34 -6.85 13.91
CA THR A 369 3.89 -6.68 13.69
C THR A 369 3.51 -6.13 12.30
N TRP A 370 4.41 -6.30 11.32
CA TRP A 370 4.23 -5.84 9.95
C TRP A 370 3.27 -6.75 9.15
N GLY A 371 2.71 -6.21 8.07
CA GLY A 371 1.75 -6.93 7.24
C GLY A 371 0.33 -7.00 7.84
N PRO A 372 -0.55 -7.88 7.33
CA PRO A 372 -0.31 -8.84 6.24
C PRO A 372 0.13 -8.16 4.94
N MET A 373 1.01 -8.79 4.18
CA MET A 373 1.40 -8.33 2.85
C MET A 373 1.83 -9.53 2.00
N PHE A 374 1.10 -9.80 0.93
CA PHE A 374 1.54 -10.71 -0.12
C PHE A 374 2.24 -9.94 -1.23
N LEU A 375 3.26 -10.53 -1.84
CA LEU A 375 3.87 -10.02 -3.06
C LEU A 375 4.39 -11.14 -3.96
N ALA A 376 4.17 -10.98 -5.27
CA ALA A 376 4.70 -11.84 -6.31
C ALA A 376 5.33 -10.97 -7.40
N LYS A 377 6.53 -11.33 -7.87
CA LYS A 377 7.21 -10.65 -8.98
C LYS A 377 7.13 -11.51 -10.22
N LEU A 378 6.64 -10.94 -11.31
CA LEU A 378 6.52 -11.59 -12.61
C LEU A 378 7.34 -10.83 -13.64
N GLN A 379 7.91 -11.55 -14.60
CA GLN A 379 8.62 -10.98 -15.74
C GLN A 379 7.99 -11.48 -17.03
N LYS A 380 7.69 -10.54 -17.93
CA LYS A 380 7.29 -10.84 -19.30
C LYS A 380 8.54 -11.13 -20.13
N GLN A 381 8.57 -12.25 -20.83
CA GLN A 381 9.70 -12.67 -21.65
C GLN A 381 9.86 -11.81 -22.90
#